data_AF-A0A838QN36-F1
#
_entry.id   AF-A0A838QN36-F1
#
_cell.length_a   1.000
_cell.length_b   1.000
_cell.length_c   1.000
_cell.angle_alpha   90.00
_cell.angle_beta   90.00
_cell.angle_gamma   90.00
#
_symmetry.space_group_name_H-M   'P 1'
#
loop_
_entity.id
_entity.type
_entity.pdbx_description
1 polymer ?
#
loop_
_entity_poly.entity_id
_entity_poly.type
_entity_poly.pdbx_seq_one_letter_code
_entity_poly.pdbx_strand_id
1 'polypeptide(L)'
;MHPPISHSFSAIVLTIPLLAPLALRADEPADPSAAKACIDGTELGFRPLGEADFANVNGEPGTWTWKDGVAHCTGKPVGVIRSQKEYTNFELVAQWRHLTSGGNSGIFVWTAPAALKDLPPGKLPPGGIEVQILDHGYAEQFEKQHGKAP
;
A
#
# COMPACT_ATOMS: atom_id res chain seq x y z
N MET A 1 8.77 -78.72 -39.64
CA MET A 1 8.49 -77.72 -40.69
C MET A 1 7.12 -77.10 -40.43
N HIS A 2 7.07 -75.87 -39.93
CA HIS A 2 6.00 -74.85 -40.00
C HIS A 2 6.67 -73.50 -39.61
N PRO A 3 6.35 -72.35 -40.24
CA PRO A 3 7.12 -71.11 -40.09
C PRO A 3 6.75 -70.33 -38.81
N PRO A 4 7.61 -69.41 -38.33
CA PRO A 4 7.28 -68.58 -37.17
C PRO A 4 6.32 -67.43 -37.54
N ILE A 5 5.39 -67.14 -36.64
CA ILE A 5 4.45 -66.02 -36.73
C ILE A 5 5.20 -64.72 -36.46
N SER A 6 5.11 -63.78 -37.41
CA SER A 6 5.71 -62.44 -37.32
C SER A 6 4.90 -61.53 -36.39
N HIS A 7 5.53 -60.98 -35.35
CA HIS A 7 4.96 -59.86 -34.58
C HIS A 7 5.35 -58.54 -35.26
N SER A 8 4.34 -57.72 -35.61
CA SER A 8 4.55 -56.34 -36.01
C SER A 8 4.08 -55.43 -34.88
N PHE A 9 5.02 -54.82 -34.16
CA PHE A 9 4.74 -53.75 -33.21
C PHE A 9 5.05 -52.42 -33.90
N SER A 10 4.00 -51.65 -34.19
CA SER A 10 4.14 -50.29 -34.70
C SER A 10 4.52 -49.36 -33.54
N ALA A 11 5.75 -48.88 -33.53
CA ALA A 11 6.21 -47.91 -32.55
C ALA A 11 5.70 -46.51 -32.93
N ILE A 12 4.76 -45.96 -32.16
CA ILE A 12 4.35 -44.56 -32.25
C ILE A 12 5.45 -43.73 -31.59
N VAL A 13 6.24 -43.00 -32.40
CA VAL A 13 7.20 -42.01 -31.91
C VAL A 13 6.44 -40.74 -31.56
N LEU A 14 6.25 -40.50 -30.27
CA LEU A 14 5.67 -39.25 -29.76
C LEU A 14 6.78 -38.19 -29.67
N THR A 15 6.87 -37.31 -30.66
CA THR A 15 7.75 -36.13 -30.61
C THR A 15 7.16 -35.07 -29.68
N ILE A 16 7.75 -34.90 -28.50
CA ILE A 16 7.46 -33.79 -27.58
C ILE A 16 8.21 -32.55 -28.08
N PRO A 17 7.54 -31.41 -28.35
CA PRO A 17 8.24 -30.19 -28.75
C PRO A 17 9.00 -29.63 -27.55
N LEU A 18 10.31 -29.42 -27.74
CA LEU A 18 11.19 -28.77 -26.78
C LEU A 18 10.80 -27.28 -26.67
N LEU A 19 10.08 -26.92 -25.61
CA LEU A 19 9.75 -25.54 -25.28
C LEU A 19 11.05 -24.82 -24.88
N ALA A 20 11.52 -23.88 -25.69
CA ALA A 20 12.67 -23.05 -25.33
C ALA A 20 12.35 -22.22 -24.09
N PRO A 21 13.22 -22.18 -23.06
CA PRO A 21 12.98 -21.35 -21.90
C PRO A 21 13.06 -19.88 -22.32
N LEU A 22 11.97 -19.13 -22.09
CA LEU A 22 12.00 -17.68 -22.12
C LEU A 22 13.04 -17.26 -21.06
N ALA A 23 14.18 -16.76 -21.50
CA ALA A 23 15.17 -16.20 -20.59
C ALA A 23 14.53 -14.98 -19.91
N LEU A 24 14.19 -15.15 -18.63
CA LEU A 24 13.81 -14.04 -17.76
C LEU A 24 15.03 -13.11 -17.73
N ARG A 25 14.94 -11.95 -18.39
CA ARG A 25 15.99 -10.93 -18.27
C ARG A 25 16.06 -10.54 -16.80
N ALA A 26 17.20 -10.79 -16.17
CA ALA A 26 17.53 -10.21 -14.89
C ALA A 26 17.51 -8.68 -15.03
N ASP A 27 17.00 -7.99 -14.00
CA ASP A 27 16.99 -6.53 -13.93
C ASP A 27 18.45 -6.06 -13.99
N GLU A 28 18.85 -5.41 -15.09
CA GLU A 28 20.17 -4.76 -15.17
C GLU A 28 20.19 -3.61 -14.16
N PRO A 29 21.31 -3.40 -13.43
CA PRO A 29 21.41 -2.29 -12.50
C PRO A 29 21.20 -0.97 -13.25
N ALA A 30 20.25 -0.18 -12.80
CA ALA A 30 19.90 1.10 -13.41
C ALA A 30 21.14 2.01 -13.51
N ASP A 31 21.38 2.58 -14.70
CA ASP A 31 22.45 3.55 -14.94
C ASP A 31 22.27 4.75 -13.99
N PRO A 32 23.21 5.01 -13.06
CA PRO A 32 23.11 6.10 -12.11
C PRO A 32 23.16 7.49 -12.77
N SER A 33 23.56 7.58 -14.04
CA SER A 33 23.57 8.81 -14.84
C SER A 33 22.28 9.06 -15.62
N ALA A 34 21.37 8.09 -15.69
CA ALA A 34 20.07 8.27 -16.32
C ALA A 34 19.22 9.27 -15.51
N ALA A 35 18.56 10.19 -16.21
CA ALA A 35 17.62 11.11 -15.59
C ALA A 35 16.51 10.31 -14.89
N LYS A 36 16.43 10.41 -13.56
CA LYS A 36 15.37 9.78 -12.77
C LYS A 36 14.14 10.67 -12.81
N ALA A 37 12.99 10.09 -13.18
CA ALA A 37 11.72 10.76 -12.95
C ALA A 37 11.51 10.88 -11.44
N CYS A 38 11.25 12.10 -10.96
CA CYS A 38 10.81 12.36 -9.59
C CYS A 38 9.49 13.11 -9.61
N ILE A 39 8.63 12.80 -8.64
CA ILE A 39 7.42 13.57 -8.34
C ILE A 39 7.59 14.03 -6.89
N ASP A 40 7.76 15.33 -6.67
CA ASP A 40 7.98 15.91 -5.34
C ASP A 40 6.88 16.88 -4.89
N GLY A 41 5.88 17.09 -5.75
CA GLY A 41 4.73 17.95 -5.48
C GLY A 41 4.96 19.41 -5.86
N THR A 42 6.06 19.72 -6.55
CA THR A 42 6.32 21.05 -7.14
C THR A 42 5.90 21.16 -8.61
N GLU A 43 5.46 20.05 -9.20
CA GLU A 43 5.03 19.98 -10.60
C GLU A 43 3.73 20.76 -10.84
N LEU A 44 3.48 21.11 -12.11
CA LEU A 44 2.29 21.86 -12.50
C LEU A 44 1.00 21.12 -12.09
N GLY A 45 0.15 21.79 -11.31
CA GLY A 45 -1.16 21.26 -10.89
C GLY A 45 -1.16 20.71 -9.46
N PHE A 46 0.01 20.45 -8.86
CA PHE A 46 0.09 20.20 -7.43
C PHE A 46 -0.22 21.47 -6.65
N ARG A 47 -0.89 21.27 -5.51
CA ARG A 47 -1.14 22.32 -4.52
C ARG A 47 -0.97 21.73 -3.12
N PRO A 48 -0.49 22.51 -2.14
CA PRO A 48 -0.49 22.07 -0.76
C PRO A 48 -1.92 21.89 -0.25
N LEU A 49 -2.13 20.89 0.61
CA LEU A 49 -3.35 20.71 1.38
C LEU A 49 -3.10 21.16 2.82
N GLY A 50 -3.88 22.12 3.30
CA GLY A 50 -3.79 22.68 4.65
C GLY A 50 -4.95 22.26 5.54
N GLU A 51 -4.99 22.78 6.77
CA GLU A 51 -6.07 22.51 7.74
C GLU A 51 -7.48 22.70 7.13
N ALA A 52 -7.66 23.78 6.36
CA ALA A 52 -8.93 24.11 5.71
C ALA A 52 -9.33 23.15 4.57
N ASP A 53 -8.45 22.25 4.14
CA ASP A 53 -8.76 21.20 3.16
C ASP A 53 -9.28 19.92 3.80
N PHE A 54 -9.23 19.80 5.14
CA PHE A 54 -9.65 18.62 5.88
C PHE A 54 -10.82 18.89 6.81
N ALA A 55 -11.53 17.82 7.17
CA ALA A 55 -12.59 17.81 8.17
C ALA A 55 -12.38 16.64 9.12
N ASN A 56 -12.59 16.88 10.41
CA ASN A 56 -12.63 15.83 11.42
C ASN A 56 -13.78 14.86 11.15
N VAL A 57 -13.52 13.56 11.27
CA VAL A 57 -14.56 12.52 11.16
C VAL A 57 -14.97 12.02 12.54
N ASN A 58 -14.03 11.50 13.31
CA ASN A 58 -14.31 10.84 14.59
C ASN A 58 -13.25 11.07 15.67
N GLY A 59 -12.33 12.02 15.47
CA GLY A 59 -11.40 12.46 16.50
C GLY A 59 -12.05 13.40 17.51
N GLU A 60 -11.47 13.49 18.70
CA GLU A 60 -11.80 14.53 19.69
C GLU A 60 -11.14 15.87 19.32
N PRO A 61 -11.63 17.02 19.81
CA PRO A 61 -10.95 18.30 19.66
C PRO A 61 -9.46 18.21 20.09
N GLY A 62 -8.56 18.63 19.20
CA GLY A 62 -7.11 18.57 19.44
C GLY A 62 -6.44 17.23 19.11
N THR A 63 -7.19 16.20 18.67
CA THR A 63 -6.59 14.96 18.13
C THR A 63 -5.71 15.26 16.93
N TRP A 64 -6.20 16.16 16.07
CA TRP A 64 -5.49 16.70 14.92
C TRP A 64 -5.24 18.19 15.14
N THR A 65 -4.02 18.62 14.89
CA THR A 65 -3.62 20.03 14.92
C THR A 65 -2.71 20.33 13.74
N TRP A 66 -2.68 21.58 13.28
CA TRP A 66 -1.75 22.03 12.27
C TRP A 66 -0.70 22.95 12.89
N LYS A 67 0.56 22.69 12.58
CA LYS A 67 1.68 23.53 12.99
C LYS A 67 2.68 23.63 11.86
N ASP A 68 3.05 24.85 11.49
CA ASP A 68 4.06 25.12 10.44
C ASP A 68 3.76 24.38 9.11
N GLY A 69 2.48 24.27 8.75
CA GLY A 69 2.02 23.56 7.54
C GLY A 69 1.97 22.03 7.65
N VAL A 70 2.28 21.46 8.81
CA VAL A 70 2.30 20.01 9.05
C VAL A 70 1.11 19.59 9.92
N ALA A 71 0.46 18.50 9.53
CA ALA A 71 -0.56 17.84 10.33
C ALA A 71 0.09 17.03 11.47
N HIS A 72 -0.35 17.28 12.70
CA HIS A 72 0.06 16.54 13.89
C HIS A 72 -1.12 15.77 14.47
N CYS A 73 -0.95 14.46 14.65
CA CYS A 73 -1.94 13.58 15.26
C CYS A 73 -1.45 13.04 16.61
N THR A 74 -2.29 13.09 17.64
CA THR A 74 -2.00 12.51 18.96
C THR A 74 -2.15 10.97 18.97
N GLY A 75 -2.89 10.42 18.00
CA GLY A 75 -3.31 9.02 17.95
C GLY A 75 -4.30 8.62 19.05
N LYS A 76 -4.84 9.58 19.81
CA LYS A 76 -5.69 9.35 20.98
C LYS A 76 -6.93 10.26 20.95
N PRO A 77 -8.13 9.73 20.69
CA PRO A 77 -8.40 8.34 20.27
C PRO A 77 -7.84 8.04 18.87
N VAL A 78 -7.83 6.75 18.50
CA VAL A 78 -7.67 6.37 17.09
C VAL A 78 -8.83 6.99 16.29
N GLY A 79 -8.51 7.65 15.19
CA GLY A 79 -9.50 8.31 14.36
C GLY A 79 -8.89 8.93 13.13
N VAL A 80 -9.74 9.46 12.26
CA VAL A 80 -9.35 9.98 10.95
C VAL A 80 -9.89 11.38 10.72
N ILE A 81 -9.19 12.11 9.86
CA ILE A 81 -9.71 13.26 9.13
C ILE A 81 -9.94 12.83 7.68
N ARG A 82 -10.80 13.55 6.96
CA ARG A 82 -11.01 13.37 5.52
C ARG A 82 -10.75 14.67 4.79
N SER A 83 -10.41 14.60 3.50
CA SER A 83 -10.48 15.77 2.66
C SER A 83 -11.92 16.30 2.59
N GLN A 84 -12.07 17.63 2.51
CA GLN A 84 -13.38 18.25 2.31
C GLN A 84 -13.92 17.96 0.91
N LYS A 85 -13.03 17.99 -0.09
CA LYS A 85 -13.29 17.63 -1.48
C LYS A 85 -13.12 16.12 -1.69
N GLU A 86 -13.99 15.53 -2.49
CA GLU A 86 -13.83 14.17 -3.01
C GLU A 86 -12.97 14.18 -4.29
N TYR A 87 -12.05 13.21 -4.40
CA TYR A 87 -11.17 13.04 -5.55
C TYR A 87 -11.37 11.65 -6.14
N THR A 88 -11.41 11.57 -7.47
CA THR A 88 -11.52 10.30 -8.21
C THR A 88 -10.16 9.89 -8.76
N ASN A 89 -9.61 10.72 -9.64
CA ASN A 89 -8.25 10.59 -10.17
C ASN A 89 -7.39 11.68 -9.53
N PHE A 90 -6.27 11.29 -8.93
CA PHE A 90 -5.35 12.20 -8.27
C PHE A 90 -3.95 11.61 -8.21
N GLU A 91 -2.98 12.49 -8.03
CA GLU A 91 -1.64 12.16 -7.55
C GLU A 91 -1.50 12.79 -6.15
N LEU A 92 -0.91 12.05 -5.22
CA LEU A 92 -0.71 12.52 -3.84
C LEU A 92 0.76 12.30 -3.46
N VAL A 93 1.44 13.40 -3.16
CA VAL A 93 2.74 13.38 -2.48
C VAL A 93 2.49 13.67 -1.01
N ALA A 94 2.80 12.71 -0.15
CA ALA A 94 2.69 12.85 1.30
C ALA A 94 4.01 12.48 1.96
N GLN A 95 4.59 13.43 2.69
CA GLN A 95 5.73 13.18 3.55
C GLN A 95 5.23 12.93 4.97
N TRP A 96 5.80 11.93 5.63
CA TRP A 96 5.38 11.52 6.96
C TRP A 96 6.57 11.12 7.82
N ARG A 97 6.38 11.15 9.13
CA ARG A 97 7.31 10.61 10.12
C ARG A 97 6.55 10.23 11.39
N HIS A 98 6.99 9.18 12.07
CA HIS A 98 6.59 8.92 13.43
C HIS A 98 7.52 9.64 14.41
N LEU A 99 6.96 10.17 15.50
CA LEU A 99 7.73 10.82 16.56
C LEU A 99 8.03 9.89 17.74
N THR A 100 7.54 8.66 17.67
CA THR A 100 7.70 7.60 18.67
C THR A 100 7.91 6.27 17.96
N SER A 101 8.73 5.40 18.52
CA SER A 101 8.87 4.02 18.02
C SER A 101 7.54 3.27 18.13
N GLY A 102 7.28 2.37 17.18
CA GLY A 102 6.05 1.59 17.06
C GLY A 102 4.84 2.38 16.58
N GLY A 103 5.05 3.55 15.98
CA GLY A 103 3.98 4.31 15.34
C GLY A 103 3.26 3.49 14.27
N ASN A 104 1.93 3.63 14.24
CA ASN A 104 1.05 3.02 13.25
C ASN A 104 0.06 4.08 12.77
N SER A 105 0.00 4.29 11.45
CA SER A 105 -0.90 5.21 10.80
C SER A 105 -1.21 4.72 9.38
N GLY A 106 -1.96 5.50 8.63
CA GLY A 106 -2.29 5.18 7.24
C GLY A 106 -2.96 6.35 6.54
N ILE A 107 -2.86 6.36 5.22
CA ILE A 107 -3.65 7.25 4.37
C ILE A 107 -4.70 6.39 3.68
N PHE A 108 -5.96 6.64 3.99
CA PHE A 108 -7.08 5.98 3.34
C PHE A 108 -7.43 6.69 2.03
N VAL A 109 -7.44 5.96 0.93
CA VAL A 109 -7.82 6.44 -0.41
C VAL A 109 -9.03 5.69 -0.94
N TRP A 110 -9.84 6.39 -1.74
CA TRP A 110 -11.12 5.88 -2.27
C TRP A 110 -12.06 5.31 -1.19
N THR A 111 -12.02 5.89 0.01
CA THR A 111 -12.99 5.60 1.07
C THR A 111 -14.34 6.23 0.72
N ALA A 112 -15.37 5.40 0.58
CA ALA A 112 -16.72 5.86 0.30
C ALA A 112 -17.27 6.70 1.47
N PRO A 113 -18.06 7.76 1.22
CA PRO A 113 -18.65 8.58 2.30
C PRO A 113 -19.46 7.78 3.33
N ALA A 114 -20.11 6.70 2.89
CA ALA A 114 -20.86 5.80 3.78
C ALA A 114 -19.98 5.10 4.84
N ALA A 115 -18.70 4.88 4.55
CA ALA A 115 -17.74 4.29 5.51
C ALA A 115 -17.28 5.29 6.58
N LEU A 116 -17.48 6.60 6.35
CA LEU A 116 -17.13 7.67 7.30
C LEU A 116 -18.33 8.16 8.10
N LYS A 117 -19.53 7.98 7.56
CA LYS A 117 -20.77 8.40 8.21
C LYS A 117 -20.95 7.68 9.54
N ASP A 118 -21.16 8.45 10.61
CA ASP A 118 -21.39 7.95 11.97
C ASP A 118 -20.27 7.02 12.49
N LEU A 119 -19.05 7.16 11.96
CA LEU A 119 -17.89 6.38 12.40
C LEU A 119 -17.59 6.72 13.87
N PRO A 120 -17.64 5.74 14.80
CA PRO A 120 -17.44 6.04 16.21
C PRO A 120 -15.95 6.33 16.52
N PRO A 121 -15.65 7.08 17.60
CA PRO A 121 -14.27 7.27 18.06
C PRO A 121 -13.56 5.93 18.30
N GLY A 122 -12.25 5.87 18.04
CA GLY A 122 -11.45 4.66 18.23
C GLY A 122 -11.59 3.64 17.09
N LYS A 123 -12.31 3.96 16.00
CA LYS A 123 -12.46 3.09 14.83
C LYS A 123 -11.86 3.72 13.59
N LEU A 124 -11.30 2.85 12.74
CA LEU A 124 -10.89 3.17 11.38
C LEU A 124 -12.05 2.92 10.41
N PRO A 125 -12.08 3.58 9.24
CA PRO A 125 -13.10 3.33 8.23
C PRO A 125 -13.13 1.84 7.84
N PRO A 126 -14.31 1.20 7.72
CA PRO A 126 -14.44 -0.19 7.33
C PRO A 126 -14.20 -0.43 5.82
N GLY A 127 -13.81 0.60 5.07
CA GLY A 127 -13.64 0.50 3.62
C GLY A 127 -12.76 1.61 3.04
N GLY A 128 -12.30 1.36 1.81
CA GLY A 128 -11.23 2.12 1.15
C GLY A 128 -9.94 1.29 1.06
N ILE A 129 -8.94 1.87 0.42
CA ILE A 129 -7.59 1.30 0.35
C ILE A 129 -6.74 2.05 1.36
N GLU A 130 -6.09 1.32 2.28
CA GLU A 130 -5.16 1.91 3.22
C GLU A 130 -3.74 1.83 2.67
N VAL A 131 -3.13 2.99 2.46
CA VAL A 131 -1.69 3.11 2.24
C VAL A 131 -1.03 3.11 3.63
N GLN A 132 -0.53 1.93 4.03
CA GLN A 132 0.00 1.69 5.37
C GLN A 132 1.24 2.54 5.66
N ILE A 133 1.27 3.12 6.86
CA ILE A 133 2.42 3.82 7.42
C ILE A 133 2.74 3.16 8.76
N LEU A 134 3.83 2.39 8.82
CA LEU A 134 4.15 1.58 10.00
C LEU A 134 5.63 1.68 10.35
N ASP A 135 5.92 2.01 11.61
CA ASP A 135 7.26 1.90 12.16
C ASP A 135 7.61 0.43 12.43
N HIS A 136 8.84 0.02 12.13
CA HIS A 136 9.29 -1.35 12.37
C HIS A 136 9.26 -1.74 13.86
N GLY A 137 9.36 -0.77 14.79
CA GLY A 137 9.19 -1.02 16.21
C GLY A 137 7.78 -1.52 16.60
N TYR A 138 6.80 -1.46 15.69
CA TYR A 138 5.45 -1.95 15.94
C TYR A 138 5.44 -3.45 16.25
N ALA A 139 6.19 -4.25 15.46
CA ALA A 139 6.23 -5.70 15.65
C ALA A 139 6.80 -6.07 17.02
N GLU A 140 7.90 -5.42 17.43
CA GLU A 140 8.47 -5.64 18.76
C GLU A 140 7.50 -5.30 19.89
N GLN A 141 6.77 -4.19 19.75
CA GLN A 141 5.79 -3.77 20.76
C GLN A 141 4.60 -4.73 20.81
N PHE A 142 4.12 -5.18 19.67
CA PHE A 142 3.03 -6.15 19.56
C PHE A 142 3.43 -7.47 20.25
N GLU A 143 4.61 -8.00 19.97
CA GLU A 143 5.11 -9.23 20.60
C GLU A 143 5.25 -9.08 22.12
N LYS A 144 5.79 -7.95 22.59
CA LYS A 144 5.90 -7.66 24.03
C LYS A 144 4.54 -7.60 24.72
N GLN A 145 3.51 -7.10 24.04
CA GLN A 145 2.16 -6.93 24.60
C GLN A 145 1.31 -8.20 24.51
N HIS A 146 1.47 -8.99 23.45
CA HIS A 146 0.56 -10.10 23.12
C HIS A 146 1.21 -11.48 23.14
N GLY A 147 2.54 -11.56 23.27
CA GLY A 147 3.29 -12.82 23.35
C GLY A 147 3.32 -13.61 22.04
N LYS A 148 2.99 -12.98 20.91
CA LYS A 148 2.99 -13.56 19.56
C LYS A 148 3.30 -12.50 18.52
N ALA A 149 3.75 -12.91 17.33
CA ALA A 149 3.95 -12.00 16.20
C ALA A 149 2.63 -11.32 15.77
N PRO A 150 2.70 -10.08 15.24
CA PRO A 150 1.55 -9.32 14.72
C PRO A 150 0.81 -10.01 13.57
#